data_AF-A0A1T4ZAK9-F1
#
_entry.id   AF-A0A1T4ZAK9-F1
#
_cell.length_a   1.000
_cell.length_b   1.000
_cell.length_c   1.000
_cell.angle_alpha   90.00
_cell.angle_beta   90.00
_cell.angle_gamma   90.00
#
_symmetry.space_group_name_H-M   'P 1'
#
loop_
_entity.id
_entity.type
_entity.pdbx_description
1 polymer ?
#
loop_
_entity_poly.entity_id
_entity_poly.type
_entity_poly.pdbx_seq_one_letter_code
_entity_poly.pdbx_strand_id
1 'polypeptide(L)'
;MYHNFKDFPKSAIVPFRYSRTEATMLTYKGYTAQIEVDAEKAILFGRVLDIKDVITFQGKTVEEARQAFHDSVDDYLDFCEELGEKPDKPFSGKLPFRTTPECHRQIFLAATKAGKSINAWMEEILADAANRAFGN
;
A
#
# COMPACT_ATOMS: atom_id res chain seq x y z
N MET A 1 -24.15 6.19 32.61
CA MET A 1 -25.38 5.39 32.38
C MET A 1 -25.17 4.55 31.14
N TYR A 2 -24.90 3.25 31.29
CA TYR A 2 -24.84 2.34 30.15
C TYR A 2 -26.27 1.94 29.78
N HIS A 3 -26.74 2.40 28.62
CA HIS A 3 -28.03 1.97 28.09
C HIS A 3 -27.90 0.52 27.58
N ASN A 4 -28.86 -0.32 27.97
CA ASN A 4 -28.95 -1.71 27.60
C ASN A 4 -29.18 -1.81 26.08
N PHE A 5 -28.32 -2.53 25.35
CA PHE A 5 -28.40 -2.70 23.89
C PHE A 5 -29.67 -3.42 23.39
N LYS A 6 -30.55 -3.89 24.28
CA LYS A 6 -31.74 -4.67 23.95
C LYS A 6 -32.91 -3.85 23.41
N ASP A 7 -32.88 -2.52 23.56
CA ASP A 7 -33.99 -1.64 23.20
C ASP A 7 -33.80 -0.96 21.83
N PHE A 8 -32.75 -1.30 21.08
CA PHE A 8 -32.55 -0.77 19.72
C PHE A 8 -33.43 -1.50 18.70
N PRO A 9 -34.22 -0.78 17.87
CA PRO A 9 -34.97 -1.41 16.79
C PRO A 9 -34.01 -2.07 15.80
N LYS A 10 -34.28 -3.32 15.39
CA LYS A 10 -33.43 -4.07 14.45
C LYS A 10 -33.19 -3.36 13.11
N SER A 11 -34.07 -2.44 12.73
CA SER A 11 -33.95 -1.59 11.54
C SER A 11 -32.95 -0.44 11.68
N ALA A 12 -32.47 -0.15 12.90
CA ALA A 12 -31.44 0.87 13.18
C ALA A 12 -30.03 0.28 13.33
N ILE A 13 -29.86 -1.04 13.17
CA ILE A 13 -28.55 -1.65 13.01
C ILE A 13 -28.13 -1.42 11.56
N VAL A 14 -27.68 -0.19 11.25
CA VAL A 14 -26.76 -0.02 10.13
C VAL A 14 -25.56 -0.90 10.43
N PRO A 15 -25.10 -1.76 9.50
CA PRO A 15 -23.83 -2.43 9.69
C PRO A 15 -22.79 -1.33 9.73
N PHE A 16 -22.38 -0.93 10.93
CA PHE A 16 -21.14 -0.21 11.13
C PHE A 16 -20.08 -1.24 10.73
N ARG A 17 -19.75 -1.26 9.43
CA ARG A 17 -18.57 -1.94 8.92
C ARG A 17 -17.43 -1.26 9.64
N TYR A 18 -17.01 -1.85 10.75
CA TYR A 18 -15.70 -1.59 11.33
C TYR A 18 -14.73 -2.01 10.24
N SER A 19 -14.36 -1.04 9.41
CA SER A 19 -13.27 -1.20 8.46
C SER A 19 -12.09 -1.67 9.28
N ARG A 20 -11.53 -2.79 8.83
CA ARG A 20 -10.29 -3.42 9.24
C ARG A 20 -9.29 -2.36 9.74
N THR A 21 -8.42 -2.72 10.69
CA THR A 21 -7.17 -1.99 10.96
C THR A 21 -6.40 -1.92 9.63
N GLU A 22 -6.76 -0.97 8.78
CA GLU A 22 -6.20 -0.79 7.45
C GLU A 22 -5.14 0.26 7.63
N ALA A 23 -3.90 -0.16 7.44
CA ALA A 23 -2.83 0.79 7.33
C ALA A 23 -3.15 1.72 6.16
N THR A 24 -3.20 3.02 6.44
CA THR A 24 -3.57 4.01 5.43
C THR A 24 -2.41 4.19 4.48
N MET A 25 -2.63 3.91 3.20
CA MET A 25 -1.63 4.11 2.15
C MET A 25 -1.70 5.56 1.65
N LEU A 26 -0.55 6.23 1.60
CA LEU A 26 -0.38 7.57 1.05
C LEU A 26 0.55 7.54 -0.15
N THR A 27 0.38 8.45 -1.10
CA THR A 27 1.28 8.61 -2.25
C THR A 27 1.71 10.07 -2.41
N TYR A 28 2.99 10.30 -2.71
CA TYR A 28 3.56 11.62 -3.00
C TYR A 28 4.78 11.49 -3.90
N LYS A 29 4.86 12.27 -5.00
CA LYS A 29 5.96 12.24 -5.99
C LYS A 29 6.35 10.83 -6.50
N GLY A 30 5.40 9.89 -6.53
CA GLY A 30 5.64 8.51 -6.96
C GLY A 30 6.15 7.57 -5.87
N TYR A 31 6.28 8.04 -4.63
CA TYR A 31 6.58 7.23 -3.45
C TYR A 31 5.29 6.87 -2.73
N THR A 32 5.20 5.62 -2.24
CA THR A 32 4.10 5.17 -1.39
C THR A 32 4.57 5.03 0.04
N ALA A 33 3.73 5.46 0.97
CA ALA A 33 3.92 5.26 2.40
C ALA A 33 2.73 4.55 3.02
N GLN A 34 3.00 3.83 4.09
CA GLN A 34 2.02 3.19 4.95
C GLN A 34 2.00 3.90 6.29
N ILE A 35 0.82 4.21 6.81
CA ILE A 35 0.63 4.75 8.16
C ILE A 35 -0.07 3.72 9.04
N GLU A 36 0.45 3.56 10.25
CA GLU A 36 -0.09 2.74 11.32
C GLU A 36 -0.22 3.55 12.62
N VAL A 37 -1.13 3.14 13.50
CA VAL A 37 -1.30 3.77 14.82
C VAL A 37 -0.38 3.08 15.81
N ASP A 38 0.58 3.82 16.37
CA ASP A 38 1.34 3.40 17.54
C ASP A 38 0.57 3.83 18.79
N ALA A 39 -0.18 2.87 19.37
CA ALA A 39 -1.05 3.12 20.51
C ALA A 39 -0.27 3.40 21.80
N GLU A 40 0.95 2.86 21.95
CA GLU A 40 1.77 3.08 23.15
C GLU A 40 2.31 4.50 23.20
N LYS A 41 2.68 5.04 22.05
CA LYS A 41 3.20 6.42 21.92
C LYS A 41 2.13 7.45 21.59
N ALA A 42 0.90 7.02 21.32
CA ALA A 42 -0.21 7.86 20.87
C ALA A 42 0.15 8.72 19.65
N ILE A 43 0.80 8.10 18.66
CA ILE A 43 1.19 8.73 17.39
C ILE A 43 0.75 7.89 16.20
N LEU A 44 0.69 8.53 15.04
CA LEU A 44 0.73 7.87 13.75
C LEU A 44 2.19 7.69 13.35
N PHE A 45 2.58 6.46 13.09
CA PHE A 45 3.90 6.11 12.58
C PHE A 45 3.77 5.71 11.11
N GLY A 46 4.66 6.22 10.26
CA GLY A 46 4.64 5.89 8.85
C GLY A 46 6.00 5.55 8.28
N ARG A 47 5.98 4.75 7.22
CA ARG A 47 7.17 4.29 6.50
C ARG A 47 6.93 4.37 4.99
N VAL A 48 7.93 4.86 4.26
CA VAL A 48 7.97 4.77 2.80
C VAL A 48 8.33 3.35 2.39
N LEU A 49 7.52 2.74 1.52
CA LEU A 49 7.62 1.33 1.14
C LEU A 49 8.48 1.09 -0.09
N ASP A 50 8.54 2.07 -1.00
CA ASP A 50 8.93 1.83 -2.38
C ASP A 50 10.41 2.17 -2.67
N ILE A 51 11.25 2.14 -1.64
CA ILE A 51 12.69 2.46 -1.69
C ILE A 51 13.48 1.47 -0.82
N LYS A 52 14.77 1.28 -1.09
CA LYS A 52 15.62 0.47 -0.20
C LYS A 52 16.03 1.27 1.03
N ASP A 53 16.20 2.57 0.88
CA ASP A 53 16.45 3.47 2.00
C ASP A 53 15.27 3.45 2.98
N VAL A 54 15.57 3.56 4.27
CA VAL A 54 14.53 3.56 5.31
C VAL A 54 14.15 5.00 5.60
N ILE A 55 13.04 5.44 5.02
CA ILE A 55 12.40 6.71 5.37
C ILE A 55 11.21 6.43 6.27
N THR A 56 11.22 7.02 7.46
CA THR A 56 10.14 6.93 8.44
C THR A 56 9.74 8.31 8.90
N PHE A 57 8.46 8.49 9.20
CA PHE A 57 7.89 9.75 9.66
C PHE A 57 6.85 9.48 10.74
N GLN A 58 6.46 10.54 11.45
CA GLN A 58 5.46 10.44 12.50
C GLN A 58 4.65 11.73 12.61
N GLY A 59 3.42 11.63 13.12
CA GLY A 59 2.56 12.77 13.42
C GLY A 59 1.55 12.43 14.51
N LYS A 60 1.00 13.42 15.20
CA LYS A 60 -0.07 13.22 16.18
C LYS A 60 -1.45 13.25 15.52
N THR A 61 -1.55 13.86 14.35
CA THR A 61 -2.74 13.88 13.50
C THR A 61 -2.43 13.32 12.11
N VAL A 62 -3.47 12.98 11.36
CA VAL A 62 -3.34 12.49 9.98
C VAL A 62 -2.68 13.56 9.10
N GLU A 63 -3.05 14.83 9.29
CA GLU A 63 -2.50 15.97 8.58
C GLU A 63 -1.01 16.15 8.87
N GLU A 64 -0.60 16.04 10.14
CA GLU A 64 0.81 16.10 10.54
C GLU A 64 1.61 14.94 9.95
N ALA A 65 1.09 13.72 10.02
CA ALA A 65 1.76 12.54 9.47
C ALA A 65 1.90 12.64 7.94
N ARG A 66 0.88 13.15 7.25
CA ARG A 66 0.93 13.40 5.80
C ARG A 66 1.94 14.47 5.44
N GLN A 67 2.02 15.57 6.19
CA GLN A 67 3.03 16.60 5.96
C GLN A 67 4.44 16.06 6.20
N ALA A 68 4.64 15.37 7.33
CA ALA A 68 5.93 14.75 7.66
C ALA A 68 6.37 13.72 6.61
N PHE A 69 5.44 12.99 6.00
CA PHE A 69 5.72 12.13 4.85
C PHE A 69 6.24 12.92 3.64
N HIS A 70 5.56 14.01 3.27
CA HIS A 70 5.97 14.84 2.14
C HIS A 70 7.35 15.45 2.37
N ASP A 71 7.58 16.01 3.56
CA ASP A 71 8.85 16.62 3.95
C ASP A 71 9.98 15.58 3.90
N SER A 72 9.75 14.37 4.43
CA SER A 72 10.76 13.30 4.42
C SER A 72 11.09 12.81 3.01
N VAL A 73 10.13 12.84 2.08
CA VAL A 73 10.37 12.50 0.67
C VAL A 73 11.12 13.64 -0.03
N ASP A 74 10.80 14.89 0.27
CA ASP A 74 11.48 16.04 -0.32
C ASP A 74 12.94 16.11 0.15
N ASP A 75 13.18 15.95 1.45
CA ASP A 75 14.52 15.87 2.04
C ASP A 75 15.35 14.73 1.41
N TYR A 76 14.74 13.58 1.14
CA TYR A 76 15.41 12.46 0.49
C TYR A 76 15.83 12.79 -0.95
N LEU A 77 14.94 13.41 -1.72
CA LEU A 77 15.21 13.80 -3.09
C LEU A 77 16.33 14.84 -3.17
N ASP A 78 16.28 15.85 -2.28
CA ASP A 78 17.29 16.89 -2.18
C ASP A 78 18.64 16.30 -1.77
N PHE A 79 18.67 15.38 -0.80
CA PHE A 79 19.88 14.67 -0.40
C PHE A 79 20.50 13.85 -1.54
N CYS A 80 19.68 13.16 -2.35
CA CYS A 80 20.17 12.46 -3.53
C CYS A 80 20.77 13.43 -4.57
N GLU A 81 20.14 14.59 -4.78
CA GLU A 81 20.65 15.62 -5.69
C GLU A 81 22.00 16.18 -5.23
N GLU A 82 22.14 16.50 -3.94
CA GLU A 82 23.39 16.99 -3.35
C GLU A 82 24.55 16.00 -3.50
N LEU A 83 24.27 14.71 -3.39
CA LEU A 83 25.27 13.65 -3.59
C LEU A 83 25.56 13.34 -5.08
N GLY A 84 24.79 13.92 -6.00
CA GLY A 84 24.84 13.57 -7.42
C GLY A 84 24.40 12.13 -7.70
N GLU A 85 23.66 11.52 -6.76
CA GLU A 85 23.12 10.18 -6.88
C GLU A 85 21.72 10.21 -7.46
N LYS A 86 21.33 9.11 -8.11
CA LYS A 86 19.95 8.96 -8.54
C LYS A 86 19.16 8.43 -7.35
N PRO A 87 18.04 9.06 -6.96
CA PRO A 87 17.17 8.50 -5.94
C PRO A 87 16.76 7.09 -6.33
N ASP A 88 16.60 6.22 -5.33
CA ASP A 88 16.18 4.84 -5.55
C ASP A 88 14.93 4.88 -6.40
N LYS A 89 14.99 4.22 -7.56
CA LYS A 89 13.81 4.13 -8.41
C LYS A 89 12.82 3.20 -7.73
N PRO A 90 11.64 3.68 -7.33
CA PRO A 90 10.56 2.78 -6.99
C PRO A 90 10.27 1.92 -8.23
N PHE A 91 10.47 0.62 -8.07
CA PHE A 91 10.13 -0.45 -9.01
C PHE A 91 10.85 -0.43 -10.37
N SER A 92 11.73 -1.41 -10.58
CA SER A 92 12.49 -1.58 -11.84
C SER A 92 11.67 -2.15 -13.01
N GLY A 93 10.38 -2.46 -12.81
CA GLY A 93 9.55 -3.24 -13.74
C GLY A 93 9.98 -4.72 -13.87
N LYS A 94 11.05 -5.14 -13.20
CA LYS A 94 11.51 -6.53 -13.18
C LYS A 94 10.98 -7.23 -11.93
N LEU A 95 10.05 -8.15 -12.11
CA LEU A 95 9.51 -8.99 -11.04
C LEU A 95 9.98 -10.45 -11.23
N PRO A 96 11.09 -10.88 -10.59
CA PRO A 96 11.52 -12.27 -10.66
C PRO A 96 10.49 -13.17 -9.97
N PHE A 97 9.80 -14.00 -10.75
CA PHE A 97 8.75 -14.87 -10.26
C PHE A 97 9.24 -16.32 -10.16
N ARG A 98 9.22 -16.89 -8.95
CA ARG A 98 9.48 -18.31 -8.70
C ARG A 98 8.17 -18.98 -8.33
N THR A 99 7.91 -20.14 -8.92
CA THR A 99 6.69 -20.91 -8.65
C THR A 99 6.91 -22.41 -8.84
N THR A 100 5.92 -23.21 -8.48
CA THR A 100 5.95 -24.66 -8.69
C THR A 100 5.69 -25.01 -10.16
N PRO A 101 6.16 -26.18 -10.65
CA PRO A 101 5.88 -26.62 -12.02
C PRO A 101 4.39 -26.67 -12.36
N GLU A 102 3.55 -27.07 -11.40
CA GLU A 102 2.10 -27.11 -11.58
C GLU A 102 1.51 -25.71 -11.77
N CYS A 103 1.88 -24.75 -10.91
CA CYS A 103 1.39 -23.39 -11.05
C CYS A 103 1.89 -22.73 -12.35
N HIS A 104 3.15 -22.96 -12.73
CA HIS A 104 3.68 -22.53 -14.03
C HIS A 104 2.86 -23.09 -15.20
N ARG A 105 2.48 -24.37 -15.16
CA ARG A 105 1.61 -25.00 -16.17
C ARG A 105 0.25 -24.32 -16.24
N GLN A 106 -0.39 -24.06 -15.11
CA GLN A 106 -1.69 -23.38 -15.07
C GLN A 106 -1.62 -21.97 -15.66
N ILE A 107 -0.59 -21.20 -15.30
CA ILE A 107 -0.35 -19.87 -15.85
C ILE A 107 -0.13 -19.92 -17.36
N PHE A 108 0.70 -20.86 -17.84
CA PHE A 108 0.92 -21.05 -19.27
C PHE A 108 -0.38 -21.35 -20.03
N LEU A 109 -1.21 -22.25 -19.51
CA LEU A 109 -2.48 -22.62 -20.15
C LEU A 109 -3.46 -21.43 -20.17
N ALA A 110 -3.54 -20.66 -19.09
CA ALA A 110 -4.40 -19.48 -19.01
C ALA A 110 -3.95 -18.38 -19.99
N ALA A 111 -2.64 -18.09 -20.04
CA ALA A 111 -2.06 -17.14 -20.98
C ALA A 111 -2.28 -17.58 -22.44
N THR A 112 -2.04 -18.87 -22.73
CA THR A 112 -2.27 -19.46 -24.07
C THR A 112 -3.74 -19.32 -24.49
N LYS A 113 -4.68 -19.64 -23.60
CA LYS A 113 -6.12 -19.51 -23.86
C LYS A 113 -6.53 -18.05 -24.13
N ALA A 114 -5.85 -17.09 -23.50
CA ALA A 114 -6.05 -15.66 -23.72
C ALA A 114 -5.31 -15.11 -24.95
N GLY A 115 -4.52 -15.93 -25.66
CA GLY A 115 -3.73 -15.49 -26.81
C GLY A 115 -2.56 -14.56 -26.44
N LYS A 116 -2.05 -14.65 -25.21
CA LYS A 116 -1.03 -13.74 -24.66
C LYS A 116 0.24 -14.50 -24.27
N SER A 117 1.37 -13.80 -24.22
CA SER A 117 2.56 -14.32 -23.54
C SER A 117 2.28 -14.44 -22.04
N ILE A 118 3.01 -15.31 -21.34
CA ILE A 118 2.89 -15.43 -19.87
C ILE A 118 3.06 -14.07 -19.19
N ASN A 119 4.08 -13.29 -19.58
CA ASN A 119 4.32 -11.98 -18.97
C ASN A 119 3.18 -10.99 -19.22
N ALA A 120 2.65 -10.92 -20.44
CA ALA A 120 1.54 -10.01 -20.75
C ALA A 120 0.25 -10.42 -20.03
N TRP A 121 0.01 -11.73 -19.90
CA TRP A 121 -1.13 -12.23 -19.12
C TRP A 121 -0.98 -11.96 -17.62
N MET A 122 0.22 -12.19 -17.06
CA MET A 122 0.50 -11.88 -15.65
C MET A 122 0.36 -10.39 -15.37
N GLU A 123 0.89 -9.51 -16.22
CA GLU A 123 0.78 -8.05 -16.07
C GLU A 123 -0.68 -7.62 -15.89
N GLU A 124 -1.57 -8.08 -16.77
CA GLU A 124 -2.99 -7.75 -16.71
C GLU A 124 -3.66 -8.25 -15.43
N ILE A 125 -3.45 -9.53 -15.09
CA ILE A 125 -4.09 -10.14 -13.92
C ILE A 125 -3.57 -9.54 -12.61
N LEU A 126 -2.26 -9.27 -12.53
CA LEU A 126 -1.65 -8.68 -11.35
C LEU A 126 -2.03 -7.20 -11.20
N ALA A 127 -2.12 -6.44 -12.30
CA ALA A 127 -2.59 -5.05 -12.28
C ALA A 127 -4.06 -4.96 -11.84
N ASP A 128 -4.94 -5.81 -12.39
CA ASP A 128 -6.35 -5.89 -11.98
C ASP A 128 -6.49 -6.28 -10.50
N ALA A 129 -5.72 -7.28 -10.04
CA ALA A 129 -5.69 -7.67 -8.64
C ALA A 129 -5.21 -6.54 -7.72
N ALA A 130 -4.19 -5.78 -8.14
CA ALA A 130 -3.68 -4.64 -7.39
C ALA A 130 -4.72 -3.52 -7.29
N ASN A 131 -5.38 -3.15 -8.40
CA ASN A 131 -6.42 -2.12 -8.41
C ASN A 131 -7.57 -2.46 -7.44
N ARG A 132 -8.02 -3.72 -7.44
CA ARG A 132 -9.03 -4.21 -6.49
C ARG A 132 -8.56 -4.11 -5.04
N ALA A 133 -7.28 -4.37 -4.77
CA ALA A 133 -6.72 -4.26 -3.43
C ALA A 133 -6.68 -2.80 -2.93
N PHE A 134 -6.55 -1.83 -3.85
CA PHE A 134 -6.61 -0.40 -3.55
C PHE A 134 -8.04 0.17 -3.53
N GLY A 135 -9.06 -0.62 -3.89
CA GLY A 135 -10.46 -0.17 -3.95
C GLY A 135 -10.78 0.73 -5.14
N ASN A 136 -9.96 0.67 -6.21
CA ASN A 136 -10.17 1.38 -7.47
C ASN A 136 -11.00 0.57 -8.47
#